data_AF-A0A356R603-F1
#
_entry.id   AF-A0A356R603-F1
#
_cell.length_a   1.000
_cell.length_b   1.000
_cell.length_c   1.000
_cell.angle_alpha   90.00
_cell.angle_beta   90.00
_cell.angle_gamma   90.00
#
_symmetry.space_group_name_H-M   'P 1'
#
loop_
_entity.id
_entity.type
_entity.pdbx_description
1 polymer ?
#
loop_
_entity_poly.entity_id
_entity_poly.type
_entity_poly.pdbx_seq_one_letter_code
_entity_poly.pdbx_strand_id
1 'polypeptide(L)'
;MPRPITYLGLPTRQTAGLACLFFGLFASPAFSASSIQLTWIASPEPDLMGYYVYMGTSQGSYHITKNVGLNTSYIFQNLPEGLTYYFTITAYDHSGNISAPAEEMGITVPIRTTNPNPPKNQDLNGDGKADLVLRNTKTGEVAVWLLSGTSGVTSGILGQLPMEWALRGVGDVNGDGVADLVWRNDMSGAVAVWLMNGLTITATGFPGNAPTDWGIQGIGDLDGDGRADLVWRNRTDGNTAIWLMNGTAIDSSGFPATVPATWQMAGAHDVNGDGKADVIWRNNSNGAVAVWVMNGVIITFTTFPGAASTDWEIQ
;
A
#
# COMPACT_ATOMS: atom_id res chain seq x y z
N MET A 1 61.82 2.96 -17.10
CA MET A 1 61.05 1.71 -17.31
C MET A 1 59.75 2.10 -18.03
N PRO A 2 59.26 1.28 -18.97
CA PRO A 2 58.80 1.72 -20.30
C PRO A 2 57.42 2.41 -20.36
N ARG A 3 57.24 3.30 -21.35
CA ARG A 3 55.96 3.84 -21.88
C ARG A 3 55.40 2.91 -22.99
N PRO A 4 54.34 3.31 -23.71
CA PRO A 4 52.89 3.14 -23.53
C PRO A 4 52.33 2.08 -24.52
N ILE A 5 51.01 1.84 -24.60
CA ILE A 5 50.29 1.50 -25.86
C ILE A 5 48.77 1.53 -25.62
N THR A 6 48.09 2.27 -26.50
CA THR A 6 46.64 2.27 -26.78
C THR A 6 46.26 1.05 -27.63
N TYR A 7 45.15 0.38 -27.35
CA TYR A 7 44.42 -0.44 -28.34
C TYR A 7 42.93 -0.09 -28.20
N LEU A 8 42.39 0.80 -29.05
CA LEU A 8 41.54 0.40 -30.19
C LEU A 8 41.62 -1.09 -30.53
N GLY A 9 40.53 -1.80 -30.27
CA GLY A 9 40.29 -3.15 -30.77
C GLY A 9 38.80 -3.32 -31.07
N LEU A 10 38.37 -2.88 -32.25
CA LEU A 10 37.20 -3.45 -32.90
C LEU A 10 37.44 -4.95 -33.08
N PRO A 11 36.48 -5.83 -32.73
CA PRO A 11 36.35 -7.10 -33.40
C PRO A 11 35.72 -6.84 -34.78
N THR A 12 36.55 -6.81 -35.82
CA THR A 12 36.11 -7.14 -37.17
C THR A 12 35.89 -8.66 -37.25
N ARG A 13 34.62 -9.08 -37.22
CA ARG A 13 33.96 -10.11 -38.06
C ARG A 13 32.73 -10.62 -37.32
N GLN A 14 31.61 -10.57 -38.06
CA GLN A 14 30.31 -11.16 -37.80
C GLN A 14 30.33 -12.39 -36.88
N THR A 15 29.90 -12.20 -35.64
CA THR A 15 28.85 -13.02 -35.03
C THR A 15 27.91 -12.02 -34.38
N ALA A 16 26.69 -11.87 -34.92
CA ALA A 16 25.62 -11.13 -34.28
C ALA A 16 25.33 -11.84 -32.94
N GLY A 17 25.89 -11.30 -31.86
CA GLY A 17 25.63 -11.77 -30.51
C GLY A 17 24.64 -10.80 -29.89
N LEU A 18 23.51 -11.32 -29.42
CA LEU A 18 22.46 -10.56 -28.74
C LEU A 18 23.04 -9.85 -27.51
N ALA A 19 23.36 -8.57 -27.64
CA ALA A 19 23.82 -7.74 -26.53
C ALA A 19 22.57 -7.17 -25.84
N CYS A 20 22.18 -7.75 -24.71
CA CYS A 20 21.15 -7.14 -23.87
C CYS A 20 21.75 -5.90 -23.19
N LEU A 21 21.46 -4.71 -23.72
CA LEU A 21 21.75 -3.44 -23.05
C LEU A 21 20.70 -3.22 -21.95
N PHE A 22 21.17 -3.44 -20.71
CA PHE A 22 20.48 -3.33 -19.42
C PHE A 22 19.53 -2.14 -19.28
N PHE A 23 18.28 -2.38 -18.87
CA PHE A 23 17.51 -1.50 -17.97
C PHE A 23 16.42 -2.31 -17.19
N GLY A 24 16.59 -2.41 -15.87
CA GLY A 24 15.62 -2.76 -14.80
C GLY A 24 14.64 -3.94 -14.98
N LEU A 25 14.86 -5.05 -14.27
CA LEU A 25 13.80 -5.99 -13.88
C LEU A 25 13.08 -5.41 -12.65
N PHE A 26 11.75 -5.31 -12.69
CA PHE A 26 10.93 -4.88 -11.57
C PHE A 26 9.88 -5.94 -11.30
N ALA A 27 9.51 -6.12 -10.03
CA ALA A 27 8.54 -7.12 -9.66
C ALA A 27 7.59 -6.66 -8.56
N SER A 28 6.36 -7.14 -8.64
CA SER A 28 5.26 -6.78 -7.78
C SER A 28 4.47 -8.02 -7.36
N PRO A 29 4.23 -8.27 -6.08
CA PRO A 29 3.22 -9.26 -5.71
C PRO A 29 1.84 -8.81 -6.23
N ALA A 30 1.02 -9.74 -6.72
CA ALA A 30 -0.37 -9.51 -7.07
C ALA A 30 -1.32 -10.26 -6.10
N PHE A 31 -2.39 -9.57 -5.72
CA PHE A 31 -2.95 -9.56 -4.36
C PHE A 31 -3.99 -10.67 -4.09
N SER A 32 -4.58 -11.27 -5.12
CA SER A 32 -5.65 -12.26 -4.91
C SER A 32 -5.18 -13.72 -4.83
N ALA A 33 -4.02 -14.07 -5.40
CA ALA A 33 -3.64 -15.47 -5.66
C ALA A 33 -2.18 -15.84 -5.31
N SER A 34 -1.53 -15.16 -4.35
CA SER A 34 -0.12 -15.40 -3.99
C SER A 34 0.76 -15.36 -5.25
N SER A 35 0.81 -14.22 -5.92
CA SER A 35 1.38 -14.09 -7.26
C SER A 35 2.50 -13.07 -7.32
N ILE A 36 3.44 -13.22 -8.25
CA ILE A 36 4.51 -12.26 -8.53
C ILE A 36 4.43 -11.87 -10.01
N GLN A 37 4.18 -10.61 -10.29
CA GLN A 37 4.28 -10.01 -11.60
C GLN A 37 5.68 -9.44 -11.80
N LEU A 38 6.35 -9.85 -12.85
CA LEU A 38 7.59 -9.26 -13.35
C LEU A 38 7.27 -8.29 -14.48
N THR A 39 8.02 -7.21 -14.56
CA THR A 39 8.01 -6.22 -15.63
C THR A 39 9.44 -5.83 -15.96
N TRP A 40 9.74 -5.57 -17.22
CA TRP A 40 11.08 -5.16 -17.66
C TRP A 40 10.99 -4.19 -18.84
N ILE A 41 12.11 -3.57 -19.19
CA ILE A 41 12.16 -2.68 -20.35
C ILE A 41 12.47 -3.49 -21.60
N ALA A 42 11.79 -3.15 -22.70
CA ALA A 42 12.03 -3.79 -23.99
C ALA A 42 13.48 -3.58 -24.45
N SER A 43 14.09 -4.64 -24.96
CA SER A 43 15.38 -4.64 -25.62
C SER A 43 15.28 -3.86 -26.94
N PRO A 44 16.24 -2.98 -27.26
CA PRO A 44 16.22 -2.20 -28.49
C PRO A 44 16.68 -2.99 -29.73
N GLU A 45 17.06 -4.26 -29.57
CA GLU A 45 17.62 -5.08 -30.65
C GLU A 45 16.62 -5.27 -31.81
N PRO A 46 16.99 -4.94 -33.07
CA PRO A 46 16.06 -4.97 -34.20
C PRO A 46 15.54 -6.36 -34.56
N ASP A 47 16.29 -7.41 -34.21
CA ASP A 47 15.99 -8.80 -34.50
C ASP A 47 15.35 -9.54 -33.33
N LEU A 48 14.99 -8.83 -32.25
CA LEU A 48 14.30 -9.38 -31.08
C LEU A 48 13.03 -10.14 -31.50
N MET A 49 12.94 -11.40 -31.06
CA MET A 49 11.78 -12.25 -31.28
C MET A 49 10.98 -12.48 -29.98
N GLY A 50 11.61 -12.36 -28.82
CA GLY A 50 10.91 -12.37 -27.54
C GLY A 50 11.80 -12.57 -26.32
N TYR A 51 11.18 -12.95 -25.22
CA TYR A 51 11.84 -13.18 -23.93
C TYR A 51 11.53 -14.57 -23.35
N TYR A 52 12.51 -15.10 -22.62
CA TYR A 52 12.29 -16.16 -21.64
C TYR A 52 12.38 -15.59 -20.23
N VAL A 53 11.42 -15.96 -19.40
CA VAL A 53 11.40 -15.67 -17.97
C VAL A 53 11.70 -16.96 -17.21
N TYR A 54 12.62 -16.87 -16.26
CA TYR A 54 13.08 -18.00 -15.45
C TYR A 54 12.68 -17.78 -13.99
N MET A 55 12.28 -18.86 -13.31
CA MET A 55 11.96 -18.85 -11.89
C MET A 55 12.56 -20.07 -11.18
N GLY A 56 13.07 -19.82 -9.98
CA GLY A 56 13.63 -20.80 -9.06
C GLY A 56 13.28 -20.51 -7.61
N THR A 57 13.56 -21.46 -6.71
CA THR A 57 13.46 -21.28 -5.24
C THR A 57 14.84 -21.25 -4.58
N SER A 58 15.89 -21.28 -5.39
CA SER A 58 17.28 -21.15 -4.96
C SER A 58 18.03 -20.29 -5.96
N GLN A 59 18.86 -19.40 -5.44
CA GLN A 59 19.71 -18.52 -6.22
C GLN A 59 20.50 -19.32 -7.27
N GLY A 60 20.48 -18.85 -8.51
CA GLY A 60 21.15 -19.43 -9.67
C GLY A 60 20.55 -20.74 -10.20
N SER A 61 19.44 -21.23 -9.63
CA SER A 61 18.83 -22.51 -10.01
C SER A 61 17.35 -22.33 -10.39
N TYR A 62 17.08 -22.36 -11.69
CA TYR A 62 15.75 -22.14 -12.25
C TYR A 62 15.16 -23.45 -12.77
N HIS A 63 13.98 -23.82 -12.28
CA HIS A 63 13.26 -25.04 -12.70
C HIS A 63 12.00 -24.73 -13.50
N ILE A 64 11.62 -23.45 -13.59
CA ILE A 64 10.51 -22.99 -14.43
C ILE A 64 11.06 -22.01 -15.46
N THR A 65 10.65 -22.21 -16.71
CA THR A 65 10.96 -21.34 -17.84
C THR A 65 9.68 -21.05 -18.62
N LYS A 66 9.44 -19.79 -18.94
CA LYS A 66 8.27 -19.34 -19.69
C LYS A 66 8.71 -18.48 -20.87
N ASN A 67 8.33 -18.89 -22.08
CA ASN A 67 8.43 -18.02 -23.24
C ASN A 67 7.25 -17.06 -23.21
N VAL A 68 7.52 -15.76 -23.22
CA VAL A 68 6.49 -14.72 -23.12
C VAL A 68 6.38 -13.89 -24.39
N GLY A 69 7.09 -14.26 -25.47
CA GLY A 69 7.15 -13.51 -26.71
C GLY A 69 7.66 -12.08 -26.47
N LEU A 70 7.07 -11.10 -27.15
CA LEU A 70 7.43 -9.68 -27.03
C LEU A 70 6.79 -8.99 -25.80
N ASN A 71 6.07 -9.71 -24.95
CA ASN A 71 5.53 -9.12 -23.73
C ASN A 71 6.69 -8.70 -22.83
N THR A 72 6.59 -7.51 -22.24
CA THR A 72 7.56 -6.97 -21.28
C THR A 72 7.06 -7.10 -19.83
N SER A 73 6.14 -8.04 -19.62
CA SER A 73 5.56 -8.35 -18.32
C SER A 73 5.09 -9.80 -18.26
N TYR A 74 5.20 -10.44 -17.10
CA TYR A 74 4.67 -11.78 -16.88
C TYR A 74 4.27 -12.01 -15.43
N ILE A 75 3.15 -12.69 -15.19
CA ILE A 75 2.65 -12.97 -13.83
C ILE A 75 2.79 -14.46 -13.52
N PHE A 76 3.53 -14.78 -12.47
CA PHE A 76 3.50 -16.08 -11.81
C PHE A 76 2.38 -16.10 -10.79
N GLN A 77 1.43 -17.02 -10.91
CA GLN A 77 0.29 -17.15 -10.01
C GLN A 77 0.41 -18.38 -9.13
N ASN A 78 -0.32 -18.40 -8.00
CA ASN A 78 -0.44 -19.53 -7.09
C ASN A 78 0.91 -20.00 -6.54
N LEU A 79 1.80 -19.05 -6.23
CA LEU A 79 3.08 -19.32 -5.59
C LEU A 79 2.87 -19.57 -4.09
N PRO A 80 3.39 -20.68 -3.54
CA PRO A 80 3.41 -20.87 -2.10
C PRO A 80 3.96 -19.67 -1.34
N GLU A 81 3.22 -19.29 -0.31
CA GLU A 81 3.55 -18.18 0.57
C GLU A 81 4.72 -18.51 1.51
N GLY A 82 5.43 -17.48 1.96
CA GLY A 82 6.61 -17.61 2.82
C GLY A 82 7.87 -18.11 2.12
N LEU A 83 7.82 -18.36 0.82
CA LEU A 83 8.98 -18.77 0.02
C LEU A 83 9.58 -17.59 -0.74
N THR A 84 10.91 -17.59 -0.80
CA THR A 84 11.67 -16.70 -1.68
C THR A 84 11.86 -17.33 -3.05
N TYR A 85 11.42 -16.63 -4.09
CA TYR A 85 11.59 -16.99 -5.48
C TYR A 85 12.65 -16.12 -6.13
N TYR A 86 13.46 -16.72 -6.98
CA TYR A 86 14.54 -16.08 -7.72
C TYR A 86 14.20 -16.03 -9.20
N PHE A 87 14.36 -14.86 -9.81
CA PHE A 87 13.95 -14.60 -11.19
C PHE A 87 15.10 -14.02 -12.01
N THR A 88 15.17 -14.44 -13.27
CA THR A 88 15.98 -13.78 -14.30
C THR A 88 15.25 -13.83 -15.64
N ILE A 89 15.72 -13.06 -16.62
CA ILE A 89 15.14 -12.94 -17.96
C ILE A 89 16.26 -12.97 -19.00
N THR A 90 16.01 -13.63 -20.13
CA THR A 90 16.84 -13.54 -21.34
C THR A 90 15.99 -13.09 -22.53
N ALA A 91 16.63 -12.43 -23.50
CA ALA A 91 16.04 -12.14 -24.80
C ALA A 91 16.47 -13.22 -25.81
N TYR A 92 15.64 -13.46 -26.83
CA TYR A 92 15.99 -14.28 -27.98
C TYR A 92 15.61 -13.63 -29.31
N ASP A 93 16.37 -13.89 -30.36
CA ASP A 93 16.16 -13.35 -31.71
C ASP A 93 15.48 -14.34 -32.67
N HIS A 94 15.22 -13.87 -33.90
CA HIS A 94 14.66 -14.69 -34.98
C HIS A 94 15.59 -15.83 -35.45
N SER A 95 16.86 -15.78 -35.07
CA SER A 95 17.85 -16.84 -35.35
C SER A 95 17.93 -17.85 -34.21
N GLY A 96 17.23 -17.64 -33.09
CA GLY A 96 17.25 -18.47 -31.90
C GLY A 96 18.45 -18.23 -30.97
N ASN A 97 19.23 -17.16 -31.17
CA ASN A 97 20.30 -16.79 -30.23
C ASN A 97 19.67 -16.28 -28.93
N ILE A 98 20.27 -16.64 -27.80
CA ILE A 98 19.81 -16.23 -26.45
C ILE A 98 20.86 -15.29 -25.84
N SER A 99 20.41 -14.18 -25.27
CA SER A 99 21.28 -13.23 -24.58
C SER A 99 21.86 -13.78 -23.28
N ALA A 100 22.82 -13.06 -22.69
CA ALA A 100 23.13 -13.23 -21.27
C ALA A 100 21.88 -12.96 -20.39
N PRO A 101 21.73 -13.64 -19.24
CA PRO A 101 20.64 -13.38 -18.31
C PRO A 101 20.79 -12.00 -17.65
N ALA A 102 19.64 -11.38 -17.35
CA ALA A 102 19.58 -10.19 -16.51
C ALA A 102 20.05 -10.48 -15.06
N GLU A 103 20.32 -9.43 -14.29
CA GLU A 103 20.59 -9.55 -12.86
C GLU A 103 19.44 -10.28 -12.16
N GLU A 104 19.79 -11.24 -11.30
CA GLU A 104 18.82 -12.04 -10.60
C GLU A 104 18.12 -11.22 -9.50
N MET A 105 16.81 -11.42 -9.37
CA MET A 105 16.02 -10.79 -8.32
C MET A 105 15.38 -11.85 -7.42
N GLY A 106 15.59 -11.74 -6.11
CA GLY A 106 14.94 -12.56 -5.07
C GLY A 106 13.72 -11.85 -4.48
N ILE A 107 12.58 -12.52 -4.43
CA ILE A 107 11.31 -11.98 -3.95
C ILE A 107 10.63 -13.01 -3.05
N THR A 108 10.34 -12.63 -1.82
CA THR A 108 9.56 -13.44 -0.90
C THR A 108 8.08 -13.19 -1.10
N VAL A 109 7.30 -14.24 -1.34
CA VAL A 109 5.84 -14.16 -1.29
C VAL A 109 5.46 -14.02 0.19
N PRO A 110 4.79 -12.95 0.61
CA PRO A 110 4.41 -12.78 2.01
C PRO A 110 3.48 -13.92 2.45
N ILE A 111 3.62 -14.34 3.70
CA ILE A 111 2.63 -15.20 4.35
C ILE A 111 1.40 -14.34 4.61
N ARG A 112 0.24 -14.78 4.14
CA ARG A 112 -1.03 -14.24 4.60
C ARG A 112 -1.18 -14.59 6.07
N THR A 113 -0.72 -13.69 6.94
CA THR A 113 -1.17 -13.73 8.31
C THR A 113 -2.59 -13.19 8.28
N THR A 114 -3.59 -14.06 8.44
CA THR A 114 -4.90 -13.57 8.84
C THR A 114 -4.67 -12.85 10.15
N ASN A 115 -4.78 -11.52 10.18
CA ASN A 115 -4.94 -10.83 11.44
C ASN A 115 -6.23 -11.41 12.04
N PRO A 116 -6.19 -12.19 13.14
CA PRO A 116 -7.40 -12.79 13.68
C PRO A 116 -8.34 -11.72 14.25
N ASN A 117 -7.81 -10.52 14.51
CA ASN A 117 -8.51 -9.35 15.02
C ASN A 117 -8.17 -8.12 14.15
N PRO A 118 -8.63 -8.05 12.88
CA PRO A 118 -8.48 -6.82 12.12
C PRO A 118 -9.18 -5.69 12.89
N PRO A 119 -8.65 -4.45 12.89
CA PRO A 119 -9.29 -3.34 13.57
C PRO A 119 -10.72 -3.22 13.06
N LYS A 120 -11.68 -3.28 13.99
CA LYS A 120 -13.09 -3.22 13.64
C LYS A 120 -13.50 -1.76 13.46
N ASN A 121 -13.08 -1.16 12.36
CA ASN A 121 -13.47 0.21 12.04
C ASN A 121 -15.00 0.33 12.09
N GLN A 122 -15.47 1.37 12.77
CA GLN A 122 -16.89 1.67 12.98
C GLN A 122 -17.67 0.74 13.91
N ASP A 123 -17.11 -0.32 14.51
CA ASP A 123 -17.80 -1.13 15.53
C ASP A 123 -17.53 -0.58 16.94
N LEU A 124 -18.41 0.27 17.46
CA LEU A 124 -18.19 0.95 18.75
C LEU A 124 -18.55 0.08 19.96
N ASN A 125 -19.06 -1.14 19.78
CA ASN A 125 -19.48 -2.01 20.88
C ASN A 125 -18.93 -3.45 20.82
N GLY A 126 -18.19 -3.80 19.77
CA GLY A 126 -17.52 -5.08 19.60
C GLY A 126 -18.41 -6.21 19.08
N ASP A 127 -19.68 -5.96 18.70
CA ASP A 127 -20.59 -7.00 18.21
C ASP A 127 -20.31 -7.46 16.77
N GLY A 128 -19.30 -6.88 16.13
CA GLY A 128 -18.88 -7.19 14.76
C GLY A 128 -19.68 -6.47 13.69
N LYS A 129 -20.48 -5.46 14.06
CA LYS A 129 -21.28 -4.67 13.12
C LYS A 129 -20.92 -3.20 13.23
N ALA A 130 -21.00 -2.50 12.10
CA ALA A 130 -20.74 -1.08 12.06
C ALA A 130 -21.86 -0.29 12.75
N ASP A 131 -21.46 0.66 13.59
CA ASP A 131 -22.24 1.64 14.31
C ASP A 131 -22.13 3.02 13.63
N LEU A 132 -22.92 3.99 14.08
CA LEU A 132 -22.89 5.35 13.53
C LEU A 132 -22.49 6.39 14.58
N VAL A 133 -21.61 7.30 14.17
CA VAL A 133 -21.29 8.52 14.91
C VAL A 133 -21.87 9.70 14.16
N LEU A 134 -22.73 10.45 14.83
CA LEU A 134 -23.39 11.63 14.26
C LEU A 134 -22.85 12.87 14.97
N ARG A 135 -22.52 13.89 14.19
CA ARG A 135 -22.12 15.20 14.71
C ARG A 135 -23.10 16.27 14.27
N ASN A 136 -23.66 16.98 15.24
CA ASN A 136 -24.49 18.14 14.98
C ASN A 136 -23.62 19.31 14.54
N THR A 137 -23.73 19.73 13.28
CA THR A 137 -22.90 20.79 12.68
C THR A 137 -23.25 22.20 13.15
N LYS A 138 -24.29 22.37 13.97
CA LYS A 138 -24.73 23.67 14.53
C LYS A 138 -24.50 23.80 16.03
N THR A 139 -24.57 22.70 16.78
CA THR A 139 -24.34 22.70 18.24
C THR A 139 -23.01 22.06 18.63
N GLY A 140 -22.46 21.16 17.82
CA GLY A 140 -21.24 20.40 18.12
C GLY A 140 -21.52 19.15 18.93
N GLU A 141 -22.79 18.83 19.17
CA GLU A 141 -23.22 17.61 19.85
C GLU A 141 -22.76 16.37 19.09
N VAL A 142 -22.28 15.37 19.82
CA VAL A 142 -21.84 14.08 19.29
C VAL A 142 -22.79 13.01 19.82
N ALA A 143 -23.48 12.35 18.90
CA ALA A 143 -24.36 11.24 19.18
C ALA A 143 -23.77 9.94 18.61
N VAL A 144 -24.00 8.83 19.29
CA VAL A 144 -23.67 7.49 18.81
C VAL A 144 -24.94 6.65 18.73
N TRP A 145 -25.09 5.93 17.63
CA TRP A 145 -26.12 4.93 17.42
C TRP A 145 -25.43 3.57 17.26
N LEU A 146 -25.58 2.72 18.28
CA LEU A 146 -25.15 1.34 18.26
C LEU A 146 -26.18 0.51 17.50
N LEU A 147 -25.77 -0.14 16.43
CA LEU A 147 -26.58 -0.88 15.47
C LEU A 147 -26.35 -2.37 15.61
N SER A 148 -27.42 -3.15 15.75
CA SER A 148 -27.34 -4.61 15.62
C SER A 148 -27.64 -5.08 14.20
N GLY A 149 -27.11 -4.40 13.19
CA GLY A 149 -27.42 -4.58 11.76
C GLY A 149 -28.37 -3.49 11.27
N THR A 150 -29.39 -3.83 10.50
CA THR A 150 -30.42 -2.85 10.07
C THR A 150 -31.55 -2.67 11.10
N SER A 151 -31.45 -3.32 12.25
CA SER A 151 -32.48 -3.35 13.30
C SER A 151 -31.81 -3.22 14.68
N GLY A 152 -32.53 -2.64 15.64
CA GLY A 152 -32.03 -2.41 16.99
C GLY A 152 -31.04 -1.24 17.03
N VAL A 153 -31.50 -0.10 17.56
CA VAL A 153 -30.66 1.08 17.75
C VAL A 153 -30.64 1.41 19.24
N THR A 154 -29.48 1.24 19.89
CA THR A 154 -29.23 1.86 21.19
C THR A 154 -28.51 3.17 20.92
N SER A 155 -29.07 4.31 21.35
CA SER A 155 -28.49 5.62 21.06
C SER A 155 -28.17 6.40 22.32
N GLY A 156 -27.16 7.26 22.24
CA GLY A 156 -26.76 8.15 23.32
C GLY A 156 -26.03 9.38 22.82
N ILE A 157 -26.04 10.44 23.62
CA ILE A 157 -25.23 11.64 23.42
C ILE A 157 -23.98 11.50 24.26
N LEU A 158 -22.80 11.58 23.62
CA LEU A 158 -21.51 11.52 24.31
C LEU A 158 -21.12 12.87 24.91
N GLY A 159 -21.60 13.96 24.32
CA GLY A 159 -21.33 15.32 24.76
C GLY A 159 -21.31 16.30 23.60
N GLN A 160 -20.72 17.48 23.85
CA GLN A 160 -20.60 18.54 22.87
C GLN A 160 -19.12 18.93 22.71
N LEU A 161 -18.64 18.97 21.47
CA LEU A 161 -17.32 19.47 21.12
C LEU A 161 -17.42 20.81 20.40
N PRO A 162 -16.49 21.75 20.63
CA PRO A 162 -16.41 22.99 19.86
C PRO A 162 -16.34 22.73 18.34
N MET A 163 -16.77 23.70 17.53
CA MET A 163 -16.94 23.52 16.09
C MET A 163 -15.65 23.22 15.35
N GLU A 164 -14.55 23.77 15.84
CA GLU A 164 -13.21 23.54 15.32
C GLU A 164 -12.73 22.09 15.43
N TRP A 165 -13.36 21.24 16.24
CA TRP A 165 -13.01 19.82 16.36
C TRP A 165 -13.81 18.94 15.39
N ALA A 166 -13.20 18.51 14.28
CA ALA A 166 -13.83 17.59 13.33
C ALA A 166 -13.54 16.13 13.68
N LEU A 167 -14.54 15.24 13.54
CA LEU A 167 -14.31 13.79 13.55
C LEU A 167 -13.56 13.42 12.27
N ARG A 168 -12.44 12.71 12.39
CA ARG A 168 -11.57 12.33 11.26
C ARG A 168 -11.40 10.83 11.09
N GLY A 169 -11.72 10.03 12.10
CA GLY A 169 -11.64 8.58 12.02
C GLY A 169 -12.50 7.91 13.08
N VAL A 170 -12.94 6.70 12.75
CA VAL A 170 -13.58 5.77 13.67
C VAL A 170 -12.89 4.41 13.48
N GLY A 171 -12.04 4.02 14.43
CA GLY A 171 -11.19 2.84 14.30
C GLY A 171 -10.55 2.46 15.63
N ASP A 172 -10.29 1.17 15.83
CA ASP A 172 -9.78 0.60 17.08
C ASP A 172 -8.29 0.97 17.24
N VAL A 173 -7.99 2.12 17.86
CA VAL A 173 -6.60 2.61 17.93
C VAL A 173 -5.82 2.03 19.10
N ASN A 174 -6.48 1.27 19.99
CA ASN A 174 -5.87 0.65 21.18
C ASN A 174 -5.79 -0.88 21.10
N GLY A 175 -6.46 -1.52 20.13
CA GLY A 175 -6.47 -2.96 19.87
C GLY A 175 -7.34 -3.75 20.83
N ASP A 176 -8.36 -3.13 21.45
CA ASP A 176 -9.24 -3.79 22.41
C ASP A 176 -10.46 -4.48 21.76
N GLY A 177 -10.58 -4.37 20.43
CA GLY A 177 -11.65 -4.96 19.63
C GLY A 177 -12.87 -4.05 19.46
N VAL A 178 -12.77 -2.80 19.91
CA VAL A 178 -13.81 -1.75 19.79
C VAL A 178 -13.23 -0.53 19.07
N ALA A 179 -14.00 0.06 18.16
CA ALA A 179 -13.59 1.27 17.46
C ALA A 179 -13.56 2.49 18.40
N ASP A 180 -12.57 3.35 18.22
CA ASP A 180 -12.40 4.61 18.95
C ASP A 180 -12.66 5.83 18.04
N LEU A 181 -12.82 7.01 18.64
CA LEU A 181 -13.05 8.24 17.87
C LEU A 181 -11.78 9.09 17.80
N VAL A 182 -11.36 9.41 16.58
CA VAL A 182 -10.21 10.28 16.30
C VAL A 182 -10.71 11.65 15.84
N TRP A 183 -10.39 12.66 16.63
CA TRP A 183 -10.78 14.05 16.43
C TRP A 183 -9.58 14.90 16.03
N ARG A 184 -9.83 15.91 15.22
CA ARG A 184 -8.84 16.91 14.86
C ARG A 184 -9.39 18.31 15.02
N ASN A 185 -8.63 19.17 15.69
CA ASN A 185 -8.88 20.59 15.74
C ASN A 185 -8.35 21.25 14.47
N ASP A 186 -9.23 21.75 13.62
CA ASP A 186 -8.88 22.35 12.33
C ASP A 186 -8.25 23.76 12.46
N MET A 187 -8.27 24.35 13.66
CA MET A 187 -7.67 25.66 13.92
C MET A 187 -6.26 25.53 14.56
N SER A 188 -6.11 24.65 15.54
CA SER A 188 -4.84 24.46 16.24
C SER A 188 -3.99 23.33 15.67
N GLY A 189 -4.57 22.43 14.87
CA GLY A 189 -3.90 21.21 14.40
C GLY A 189 -3.83 20.08 15.44
N ALA A 190 -4.38 20.29 16.64
CA ALA A 190 -4.34 19.28 17.69
C ALA A 190 -5.17 18.05 17.32
N VAL A 191 -4.72 16.88 17.75
CA VAL A 191 -5.43 15.60 17.59
C VAL A 191 -5.86 15.13 18.97
N ALA A 192 -7.08 14.65 19.07
CA ALA A 192 -7.60 14.01 20.28
C ALA A 192 -8.17 12.64 19.93
N VAL A 193 -7.98 11.69 20.83
CA VAL A 193 -8.54 10.34 20.74
C VAL A 193 -9.51 10.16 21.91
N TRP A 194 -10.69 9.63 21.64
CA TRP A 194 -11.62 9.13 22.64
C TRP A 194 -11.67 7.62 22.53
N LEU A 195 -11.18 6.93 23.55
CA LEU A 195 -11.31 5.48 23.63
C LEU A 195 -12.74 5.12 24.03
N MET A 196 -13.35 4.16 23.35
CA MET A 196 -14.79 3.89 23.44
C MET A 196 -15.10 2.49 23.96
N ASN A 197 -16.27 2.35 24.58
CA ASN A 197 -16.93 1.07 24.82
C ASN A 197 -18.44 1.29 24.81
N GLY A 198 -19.06 1.06 23.66
CA GLY A 198 -20.43 1.42 23.35
C GLY A 198 -20.66 2.93 23.46
N LEU A 199 -21.57 3.32 24.36
CA LEU A 199 -21.89 4.72 24.63
C LEU A 199 -20.98 5.36 25.69
N THR A 200 -19.92 4.69 26.11
CA THR A 200 -19.01 5.17 27.17
C THR A 200 -17.67 5.59 26.57
N ILE A 201 -17.22 6.79 26.92
CA ILE A 201 -15.82 7.20 26.71
C ILE A 201 -15.00 6.65 27.87
N THR A 202 -14.14 5.67 27.62
CA THR A 202 -13.34 4.99 28.65
C THR A 202 -12.08 5.77 29.00
N ALA A 203 -11.50 6.48 28.02
CA ALA A 203 -10.39 7.41 28.22
C ALA A 203 -10.34 8.45 27.10
N THR A 204 -9.57 9.51 27.33
CA THR A 204 -9.25 10.50 26.29
C THR A 204 -7.77 10.86 26.34
N GLY A 205 -7.21 11.29 25.22
CA GLY A 205 -5.85 11.83 25.20
C GLY A 205 -5.53 12.59 23.92
N PHE A 206 -4.37 13.25 23.93
CA PHE A 206 -3.89 14.09 22.83
C PHE A 206 -2.57 13.51 22.30
N PRO A 207 -2.62 12.62 21.28
CA PRO A 207 -1.42 11.95 20.77
C PRO A 207 -0.39 12.92 20.17
N GLY A 208 -0.84 14.08 19.68
CA GLY A 208 0.06 15.07 19.12
C GLY A 208 -0.66 16.21 18.39
N ASN A 209 0.14 16.96 17.62
CA ASN A 209 -0.31 18.07 16.79
C ASN A 209 0.30 17.94 15.39
N ALA A 210 -0.48 18.25 14.36
CA ALA A 210 -0.01 18.36 12.99
C ALA A 210 -0.44 19.71 12.41
N PRO A 211 0.41 20.43 11.65
CA PRO A 211 0.07 21.72 11.08
C PRO A 211 -1.24 21.70 10.27
N THR A 212 -1.93 22.84 10.18
CA THR A 212 -3.32 22.90 9.68
C THR A 212 -3.48 22.53 8.20
N ASP A 213 -2.41 22.61 7.41
CA ASP A 213 -2.35 22.18 6.02
C ASP A 213 -2.26 20.65 5.86
N TRP A 214 -1.96 19.91 6.92
CA TRP A 214 -2.13 18.46 6.98
C TRP A 214 -3.58 18.07 7.24
N GLY A 215 -3.99 16.90 6.81
CA GLY A 215 -5.26 16.30 7.20
C GLY A 215 -5.14 14.79 7.32
N ILE A 216 -5.85 14.19 8.27
CA ILE A 216 -6.05 12.74 8.33
C ILE A 216 -6.93 12.36 7.13
N GLN A 217 -6.49 11.38 6.35
CA GLN A 217 -7.14 10.91 5.13
C GLN A 217 -7.60 9.45 5.22
N GLY A 218 -7.03 8.67 6.15
CA GLY A 218 -7.44 7.29 6.36
C GLY A 218 -7.07 6.79 7.75
N ILE A 219 -7.73 5.69 8.12
CA ILE A 219 -7.52 4.95 9.36
C ILE A 219 -7.47 3.46 9.04
N GLY A 220 -6.48 2.73 9.55
CA GLY A 220 -6.31 1.29 9.32
C GLY A 220 -4.99 0.77 9.90
N ASP A 221 -4.91 -0.53 10.19
CA ASP A 221 -3.75 -1.19 10.82
C ASP A 221 -2.63 -1.42 9.80
N LEU A 222 -1.71 -0.47 9.66
CA LEU A 222 -0.70 -0.46 8.58
C LEU A 222 0.50 -1.37 8.88
N ASP A 223 0.70 -1.79 10.13
CA ASP A 223 1.84 -2.63 10.55
C ASP A 223 1.45 -4.04 11.02
N GLY A 224 0.15 -4.31 11.18
CA GLY A 224 -0.42 -5.61 11.54
C GLY A 224 -0.42 -5.87 13.05
N ASP A 225 -0.36 -4.82 13.87
CA ASP A 225 -0.31 -4.94 15.32
C ASP A 225 -1.70 -5.03 15.99
N GLY A 226 -2.77 -4.97 15.19
CA GLY A 226 -4.16 -5.01 15.62
C GLY A 226 -4.74 -3.65 16.01
N ARG A 227 -3.99 -2.55 15.89
CA ARG A 227 -4.43 -1.18 16.15
C ARG A 227 -4.54 -0.40 14.86
N ALA A 228 -5.54 0.46 14.77
CA ALA A 228 -5.73 1.33 13.63
C ALA A 228 -4.77 2.54 13.71
N ASP A 229 -4.06 2.79 12.61
CA ASP A 229 -3.11 3.87 12.44
C ASP A 229 -3.71 5.04 11.65
N LEU A 230 -3.03 6.19 11.65
CA LEU A 230 -3.50 7.39 10.93
C LEU A 230 -2.64 7.66 9.69
N VAL A 231 -3.30 7.73 8.53
CA VAL A 231 -2.67 8.22 7.29
C VAL A 231 -2.97 9.70 7.12
N TRP A 232 -1.90 10.49 7.07
CA TRP A 232 -1.93 11.94 6.94
C TRP A 232 -1.53 12.38 5.55
N ARG A 233 -2.09 13.50 5.11
CA ARG A 233 -1.66 14.15 3.88
C ARG A 233 -1.60 15.65 4.01
N ASN A 234 -0.49 16.23 3.59
CA ASN A 234 -0.34 17.66 3.40
C ASN A 234 -1.08 18.08 2.12
N ARG A 235 -2.00 19.03 2.26
CA ARG A 235 -2.88 19.50 1.18
C ARG A 235 -2.18 20.49 0.25
N THR A 236 -1.02 21.01 0.64
CA THR A 236 -0.24 22.00 -0.11
C THR A 236 0.79 21.32 -1.02
N ASP A 237 1.61 20.43 -0.46
CA ASP A 237 2.73 19.81 -1.18
C ASP A 237 2.51 18.32 -1.51
N GLY A 238 1.45 17.71 -0.98
CA GLY A 238 1.12 16.31 -1.21
C GLY A 238 1.93 15.32 -0.39
N ASN A 239 2.78 15.77 0.55
CA ASN A 239 3.49 14.87 1.46
C ASN A 239 2.50 13.99 2.23
N THR A 240 2.81 12.71 2.32
CA THR A 240 2.07 11.74 3.13
C THR A 240 2.89 11.41 4.36
N ALA A 241 2.22 11.33 5.50
CA ALA A 241 2.80 10.89 6.77
C ALA A 241 1.92 9.80 7.37
N ILE A 242 2.51 8.97 8.22
CA ILE A 242 1.81 7.91 8.95
C ILE A 242 2.12 8.08 10.43
N TRP A 243 1.10 7.99 11.27
CA TRP A 243 1.24 7.82 12.72
C TRP A 243 0.77 6.42 13.07
N LEU A 244 1.70 5.57 13.52
CA LEU A 244 1.39 4.28 14.11
C LEU A 244 0.92 4.52 15.54
N MET A 245 -0.27 4.02 15.89
CA MET A 245 -0.96 4.41 17.12
C MET A 245 -0.85 3.36 18.21
N ASN A 246 -0.87 3.81 19.47
CA ASN A 246 -1.02 2.95 20.64
C ASN A 246 -1.96 3.62 21.63
N GLY A 247 -3.26 3.42 21.39
CA GLY A 247 -4.35 4.08 22.07
C GLY A 247 -4.30 5.60 21.91
N THR A 248 -4.01 6.30 23.00
CA THR A 248 -3.98 7.78 23.01
C THR A 248 -2.61 8.38 22.70
N ALA A 249 -1.62 7.55 22.34
CA ALA A 249 -0.26 7.96 22.02
C ALA A 249 0.14 7.53 20.61
N ILE A 250 1.16 8.20 20.06
CA ILE A 250 1.86 7.79 18.84
C ILE A 250 2.96 6.82 19.26
N ASP A 251 2.96 5.60 18.72
CA ASP A 251 4.04 4.63 18.92
C ASP A 251 5.24 4.97 18.02
N SER A 252 4.97 5.24 16.74
CA SER A 252 5.97 5.64 15.76
C SER A 252 5.35 6.49 14.65
N SER A 253 6.18 7.18 13.87
CA SER A 253 5.71 7.97 12.72
C SER A 253 6.75 8.05 11.61
N GLY A 254 6.30 8.34 10.39
CA GLY A 254 7.18 8.46 9.24
C GLY A 254 6.53 9.13 8.03
N PHE A 255 7.36 9.50 7.05
CA PHE A 255 6.95 10.16 5.80
C PHE A 255 7.24 9.23 4.62
N PRO A 256 6.32 8.33 4.25
CA PRO A 256 6.58 7.32 3.23
C PRO A 256 6.88 7.89 1.85
N ALA A 257 6.16 8.94 1.41
CA ALA A 257 6.34 9.55 0.10
C ALA A 257 5.59 10.89 -0.03
N THR A 258 5.90 11.63 -1.11
CA THR A 258 5.11 12.76 -1.61
C THR A 258 4.21 12.29 -2.75
N VAL A 259 2.90 12.54 -2.66
CA VAL A 259 1.93 12.14 -3.68
C VAL A 259 1.35 13.34 -4.40
N PRO A 260 1.48 13.44 -5.74
CA PRO A 260 0.95 14.57 -6.50
C PRO A 260 -0.53 14.85 -6.21
N ALA A 261 -0.92 16.12 -6.22
CA ALA A 261 -2.29 16.55 -5.90
C ALA A 261 -3.38 15.97 -6.83
N THR A 262 -3.00 15.46 -8.01
CA THR A 262 -3.90 14.74 -8.93
C THR A 262 -4.35 13.39 -8.39
N TRP A 263 -3.64 12.82 -7.42
CA TRP A 263 -4.05 11.62 -6.70
C TRP A 263 -4.80 12.00 -5.43
N GLN A 264 -5.74 11.17 -5.01
CA GLN A 264 -6.48 11.25 -3.75
C GLN A 264 -6.47 9.89 -3.06
N MET A 265 -6.42 9.88 -1.73
CA MET A 265 -6.54 8.63 -1.00
C MET A 265 -7.99 8.15 -1.08
N ALA A 266 -8.17 6.89 -1.46
CA ALA A 266 -9.47 6.25 -1.61
C ALA A 266 -9.81 5.34 -0.43
N GLY A 267 -8.80 4.82 0.29
CA GLY A 267 -9.02 4.00 1.48
C GLY A 267 -7.73 3.43 2.05
N ALA A 268 -7.85 2.82 3.22
CA ALA A 268 -6.81 2.02 3.86
C ALA A 268 -7.41 0.65 4.20
N HIS A 269 -7.04 -0.39 3.45
CA HIS A 269 -7.61 -1.74 3.59
C HIS A 269 -6.57 -2.78 3.25
N ASP A 270 -6.62 -3.94 3.92
CA ASP A 270 -5.78 -5.08 3.59
C ASP A 270 -6.22 -5.65 2.25
N VAL A 271 -5.51 -5.29 1.17
CA VAL A 271 -5.89 -5.75 -0.16
C VAL A 271 -5.13 -7.01 -0.56
N ASN A 272 -3.98 -7.35 0.05
CA ASN A 272 -3.20 -8.57 -0.28
C ASN A 272 -3.58 -9.76 0.61
N GLY A 273 -4.30 -9.51 1.69
CA GLY A 273 -4.58 -10.47 2.73
C GLY A 273 -3.37 -10.73 3.64
N ASP A 274 -2.39 -9.81 3.72
CA ASP A 274 -1.21 -10.00 4.58
C ASP A 274 -1.46 -9.64 6.05
N GLY A 275 -2.68 -9.19 6.37
CA GLY A 275 -3.10 -8.79 7.70
C GLY A 275 -2.85 -7.33 8.02
N LYS A 276 -2.31 -6.54 7.07
CA LYS A 276 -2.02 -5.12 7.20
C LYS A 276 -2.83 -4.34 6.19
N ALA A 277 -3.31 -3.18 6.58
CA ALA A 277 -3.95 -2.23 5.69
C ALA A 277 -2.94 -1.66 4.69
N ASP A 278 -3.36 -1.59 3.44
CA ASP A 278 -2.65 -0.95 2.34
C ASP A 278 -3.31 0.38 1.99
N VAL A 279 -2.54 1.34 1.45
CA VAL A 279 -3.06 2.66 1.07
C VAL A 279 -3.48 2.66 -0.40
N ILE A 280 -4.77 2.88 -0.65
CA ILE A 280 -5.34 2.93 -1.99
C ILE A 280 -5.42 4.38 -2.45
N TRP A 281 -4.93 4.64 -3.66
CA TRP A 281 -4.91 5.95 -4.31
C TRP A 281 -5.71 5.95 -5.60
N ARG A 282 -6.38 7.07 -5.86
CA ARG A 282 -7.19 7.32 -7.06
C ARG A 282 -6.69 8.59 -7.76
N ASN A 283 -6.38 8.51 -9.05
CA ASN A 283 -5.97 9.66 -9.84
C ASN A 283 -7.17 10.35 -10.52
N ASN A 284 -7.51 11.54 -10.05
CA ASN A 284 -8.68 12.29 -10.51
C ASN A 284 -8.52 12.92 -11.90
N SER A 285 -7.33 12.88 -12.50
CA SER A 285 -7.09 13.42 -13.84
C SER A 285 -7.25 12.37 -14.93
N ASN A 286 -6.96 11.10 -14.65
CA ASN A 286 -6.86 10.07 -15.70
C ASN A 286 -7.51 8.72 -15.37
N GLY A 287 -8.09 8.57 -14.18
CA GLY A 287 -8.78 7.32 -13.87
C GLY A 287 -7.96 6.26 -13.13
N ALA A 288 -6.63 6.42 -13.05
CA ALA A 288 -5.75 5.39 -12.53
C ALA A 288 -5.99 5.10 -11.04
N VAL A 289 -5.80 3.85 -10.66
CA VAL A 289 -5.76 3.39 -9.28
C VAL A 289 -4.34 2.92 -8.99
N ALA A 290 -3.81 3.29 -7.83
CA ALA A 290 -2.56 2.77 -7.31
C ALA A 290 -2.78 2.23 -5.90
N VAL A 291 -2.01 1.23 -5.51
CA VAL A 291 -2.02 0.68 -4.16
C VAL A 291 -0.59 0.71 -3.64
N TRP A 292 -0.39 1.31 -2.47
CA TRP A 292 0.82 1.18 -1.70
C TRP A 292 0.68 0.03 -0.73
N VAL A 293 1.58 -0.93 -0.88
CA VAL A 293 1.66 -2.10 -0.03
C VAL A 293 2.45 -1.73 1.21
N MET A 294 1.85 -1.78 2.38
CA MET A 294 2.42 -1.14 3.57
C MET A 294 3.06 -2.14 4.54
N ASN A 295 4.07 -1.66 5.27
CA ASN A 295 4.59 -2.31 6.46
C ASN A 295 4.94 -1.22 7.47
N GLY A 296 3.94 -0.80 8.22
CA GLY A 296 3.97 0.40 9.04
C GLY A 296 4.20 1.64 8.19
N VAL A 297 5.28 2.37 8.48
CA VAL A 297 5.61 3.62 7.78
C VAL A 297 6.33 3.42 6.44
N ILE A 298 6.59 2.17 6.04
CA ILE A 298 7.35 1.82 4.84
C ILE A 298 6.41 1.33 3.74
N ILE A 299 6.55 1.92 2.54
CA ILE A 299 5.97 1.36 1.31
C ILE A 299 6.89 0.21 0.87
N THR A 300 6.42 -1.03 1.00
CA THR A 300 7.17 -2.20 0.54
C THR A 300 7.10 -2.34 -0.98
N PHE A 301 5.96 -1.98 -1.58
CA PHE A 301 5.75 -1.99 -3.03
C PHE A 301 4.64 -1.01 -3.47
N THR A 302 4.60 -0.61 -4.75
CA THR A 302 3.49 0.16 -5.33
C THR A 302 2.97 -0.48 -6.61
N THR A 303 1.70 -0.88 -6.63
CA THR A 303 1.05 -1.50 -7.80
C THR A 303 -0.01 -0.59 -8.44
N PHE A 304 -0.28 -0.80 -9.73
CA PHE A 304 -1.30 -0.10 -10.51
C PHE A 304 -2.28 -1.12 -11.10
N PRO A 305 -3.32 -1.54 -10.35
CA PRO A 305 -4.21 -2.61 -10.78
C PRO A 305 -5.06 -2.27 -12.01
N GLY A 306 -5.23 -0.97 -12.33
CA GLY A 306 -5.96 -0.54 -13.51
C GLY A 306 -6.43 0.91 -13.42
N ALA A 307 -7.34 1.28 -14.31
CA ALA A 307 -7.98 2.59 -14.35
C ALA A 307 -9.47 2.45 -14.70
N ALA A 308 -10.30 3.31 -14.10
CA ALA A 308 -11.70 3.52 -14.48
C ALA A 308 -11.90 5.01 -14.82
N SER A 309 -12.87 5.37 -15.66
CA SER A 309 -13.09 6.79 -15.97
C SER A 309 -13.31 7.62 -14.69
N THR A 310 -13.06 8.93 -14.76
CA THR A 310 -13.20 9.84 -13.62
C THR A 310 -14.64 9.97 -13.10
N ASP A 311 -15.61 9.38 -13.81
CA ASP A 311 -17.01 9.30 -13.38
C ASP A 311 -17.25 8.19 -12.34
N TRP A 312 -16.24 7.33 -12.11
CA TRP A 312 -16.28 6.27 -11.10
C TRP A 312 -15.47 6.66 -9.86
N GLU A 313 -16.11 6.53 -8.70
CA GLU A 313 -15.53 6.68 -7.38
C GLU A 313 -15.27 5.31 -6.74
N ILE A 314 -14.19 5.21 -5.96
CA ILE A 314 -13.96 4.08 -5.06
C ILE A 314 -14.81 4.33 -3.80
N GLN A 315 -15.57 3.33 -3.37
CA GLN A 315 -16.42 3.36 -2.17
C GLN A 315 -15.81 2.52 -1.06
#